data_AF-A0A9D5TA91-F1
#
_entry.id   AF-A0A9D5TA91-F1
#
_cell.length_a   1.000
_cell.length_b   1.000
_cell.length_c   1.000
_cell.angle_alpha   90.00
_cell.angle_beta   90.00
_cell.angle_gamma   90.00
#
_symmetry.space_group_name_H-M   'P 1'
#
loop_
_entity.id
_entity.type
_entity.pdbx_description
1 polymer ?
#
loop_
_entity_poly.entity_id
_entity_poly.type
_entity_poly.pdbx_seq_one_letter_code
_entity_poly.pdbx_strand_id
1 'polypeptide(L)' 'MNEKVSIKERLKSWAVWLSVLGAVGVILNATGVFQMLGIDSTVWDIIVNAVGSVLIAFGILNNPTDKTGF' A
#
# COMPACT_ATOMS: atom_id res chain seq x y z
N MET A 1 -28.24 3.20 14.71
CA MET A 1 -27.14 3.63 15.61
C MET A 1 -25.94 3.96 14.73
N ASN A 2 -25.58 5.24 14.60
CA ASN A 2 -24.33 5.64 13.93
C ASN A 2 -23.24 5.66 15.00
N GLU A 3 -22.54 4.53 15.14
CA GLU A 3 -21.39 4.44 16.02
C GLU A 3 -20.27 5.30 15.43
N LYS A 4 -19.94 6.41 16.09
CA LYS A 4 -18.82 7.25 15.70
C LYS A 4 -17.54 6.47 15.98
N VAL A 5 -17.03 5.76 14.98
CA VAL A 5 -15.73 5.07 15.05
C VAL A 5 -14.69 6.06 15.55
N SER A 6 -14.08 5.77 16.69
CA SER A 6 -13.12 6.67 17.30
C SER A 6 -11.80 6.67 16.51
N ILE A 7 -11.05 7.76 16.54
CA ILE A 7 -9.71 7.82 15.91
C ILE A 7 -8.78 6.71 16.41
N LYS A 8 -8.93 6.29 17.67
CA LYS A 8 -8.15 5.19 18.26
C LYS A 8 -8.45 3.85 17.57
N GLU A 9 -9.67 3.63 17.11
CA GLU A 9 -10.06 2.40 16.40
C GLU A 9 -9.55 2.42 14.96
N ARG A 10 -9.60 3.59 14.30
CA ARG A 10 -9.00 3.78 12.97
C ARG A 10 -7.49 3.54 12.98
N LEU A 11 -6.79 4.01 14.01
CA LEU A 11 -5.34 3.80 14.17
C LEU A 11 -4.96 2.38 14.59
N LYS A 12 -5.90 1.53 15.03
CA LYS A 12 -5.68 0.09 15.20
C LYS A 12 -5.84 -0.69 13.90
N SER A 13 -6.39 -0.07 12.85
CA SER A 13 -6.61 -0.74 11.57
C SER A 13 -5.28 -0.96 10.86
N TRP A 14 -4.94 -2.25 10.67
CA TRP A 14 -3.78 -2.68 9.90
C TRP A 14 -3.80 -2.13 8.46
N ALA A 15 -5.00 -1.96 7.88
CA ALA A 15 -5.17 -1.37 6.55
C ALA A 15 -4.72 0.10 6.50
N VAL A 16 -4.99 0.89 7.55
CA VAL A 16 -4.54 2.29 7.64
C VAL A 16 -3.02 2.35 7.66
N TRP A 17 -2.37 1.48 8.43
CA TRP A 17 -0.91 1.42 8.47
C TRP A 17 -0.28 0.94 7.16
N LEU A 18 -0.91 0.00 6.45
CA LEU A 18 -0.49 -0.39 5.10
C LEU A 18 -0.58 0.78 4.11
N SER A 19 -1.65 1.56 4.15
CA SER A 19 -1.78 2.76 3.31
C SER A 19 -0.73 3.81 3.66
N VAL A 20 -0.44 4.01 4.95
CA VAL A 20 0.61 4.92 5.42
C VAL A 20 2.00 4.46 4.93
N LEU A 21 2.31 3.17 5.06
CA LEU A 21 3.58 2.60 4.57
C LEU A 21 3.72 2.72 3.05
N GLY A 22 2.64 2.48 2.31
CA GLY A 22 2.61 2.70 0.86
C GLY A 22 2.89 4.16 0.49
N ALA A 23 2.25 5.11 1.17
CA ALA A 23 2.48 6.54 0.94
C ALA A 23 3.92 6.96 1.28
N VAL A 24 4.49 6.45 2.39
CA VAL A 24 5.89 6.69 2.75
C VAL A 24 6.83 6.14 1.67
N GLY A 25 6.57 4.93 1.15
CA GLY A 25 7.35 4.35 0.07
C GLY A 25 7.33 5.20 -1.21
N VAL A 26 6.17 5.74 -1.59
CA VAL A 26 6.04 6.66 -2.74
C VAL A 26 6.85 7.94 -2.53
N ILE A 27 6.80 8.52 -1.31
CA ILE A 27 7.57 9.72 -0.98
C ILE A 27 9.08 9.44 -1.02
N LEU A 28 9.53 8.29 -0.49
CA LEU A 28 10.94 7.89 -0.50
C LEU A 28 11.47 7.64 -1.92
N ASN A 29 10.63 7.11 -2.81
CA ASN A 29 10.97 7.00 -4.23
C ASN A 29 11.07 8.38 -4.89
N ALA A 30 10.07 9.24 -4.68
CA ALA A 30 10.01 10.57 -5.28
C ALA A 30 11.12 11.52 -4.81
N THR A 31 11.63 11.34 -3.59
CA THR A 31 12.72 12.16 -3.02
C THR A 31 14.11 11.67 -3.41
N GLY A 32 14.23 10.59 -4.20
CA GLY A 32 15.52 10.03 -4.62
C GLY A 32 16.29 9.30 -3.51
N VAL A 33 15.68 9.14 -2.33
CA VAL A 33 16.28 8.42 -1.20
C VAL A 33 16.53 6.95 -1.56
N PHE A 34 15.65 6.34 -2.36
CA PHE A 34 15.88 4.99 -2.87
C PHE A 34 17.10 4.89 -3.78
N GLN A 35 17.34 5.86 -4.66
CA GLN A 35 18.56 5.90 -5.47
C GLN A 35 19.81 6.09 -4.61
N MET A 36 19.72 6.92 -3.56
CA MET A 36 20.80 7.12 -2.59
C MET A 36 21.13 5.87 -1.77
N LEU A 37 20.12 5.00 -1.54
CA LEU A 37 20.27 3.71 -0.87
C LEU A 37 20.58 2.54 -1.84
N GLY A 38 20.75 2.81 -3.14
CA GLY A 38 21.03 1.78 -4.15
C GLY A 38 19.82 0.89 -4.50
N ILE A 39 18.61 1.30 -4.11
CA ILE A 39 17.36 0.66 -4.50
C ILE A 39 17.01 1.17 -5.91
N ASP A 40 17.25 0.35 -6.92
CA ASP A 40 16.89 0.64 -8.31
C ASP A 40 15.39 0.41 -8.57
N SER A 41 14.89 0.96 -9.67
CA SER A 41 13.51 0.80 -10.16
C SER A 41 13.01 -0.66 -10.17
N THR A 42 13.87 -1.62 -10.47
CA THR A 42 13.58 -3.06 -10.50
C THR A 42 13.23 -3.58 -9.11
N VAL A 43 13.99 -3.18 -8.10
CA VAL A 43 13.74 -3.57 -6.71
C VAL A 43 12.44 -2.92 -6.22
N TRP A 44 12.22 -1.66 -6.59
CA TRP A 44 10.98 -0.96 -6.27
C TRP A 44 9.74 -1.63 -6.91
N ASP A 45 9.83 -2.00 -8.18
CA ASP A 45 8.76 -2.71 -8.89
C ASP A 45 8.48 -4.08 -8.28
N ILE A 46 9.50 -4.83 -7.84
CA ILE A 46 9.31 -6.10 -7.13
C ILE A 46 8.54 -5.88 -5.82
N ILE A 47 8.90 -4.85 -5.05
CA ILE A 47 8.23 -4.52 -3.78
C ILE A 47 6.77 -4.15 -4.04
N VAL A 48 6.51 -3.24 -4.98
CA VAL A 48 5.15 -2.79 -5.29
C VAL A 48 4.29 -3.92 -5.83
N ASN A 49 4.83 -4.78 -6.71
CA ASN A 49 4.10 -5.95 -7.22
C ASN A 49 3.82 -6.99 -6.13
N ALA A 50 4.77 -7.25 -5.23
CA ALA A 50 4.57 -8.15 -4.10
C ALA A 50 3.49 -7.63 -3.14
N VAL A 51 3.56 -6.33 -2.80
CA VAL A 51 2.54 -5.67 -1.96
C VAL A 51 1.17 -5.70 -2.67
N GLY A 52 1.11 -5.33 -3.95
CA GLY A 52 -0.12 -5.39 -4.74
C GLY A 52 -0.72 -6.80 -4.77
N SER A 53 0.09 -7.83 -4.98
CA SER A 53 -0.35 -9.23 -4.98
C SER A 53 -0.91 -9.67 -3.62
N VAL A 54 -0.27 -9.26 -2.52
CA VAL A 54 -0.76 -9.52 -1.15
C VAL A 54 -2.09 -8.79 -0.92
N LEU A 55 -2.20 -7.52 -1.30
CA LEU A 55 -3.42 -6.75 -1.14
C LEU A 55 -4.59 -7.32 -1.95
N ILE A 56 -4.33 -7.85 -3.16
CA ILE A 56 -5.32 -8.58 -3.96
C ILE A 56 -5.70 -9.91 -3.28
N ALA A 57 -4.72 -10.68 -2.80
CA ALA A 57 -4.96 -11.96 -2.14
C ALA A 57 -5.79 -11.84 -0.85
N PHE A 58 -5.62 -10.74 -0.11
CA PHE A 58 -6.44 -10.43 1.07
C PHE A 58 -7.76 -9.72 0.73
N GLY A 59 -8.08 -9.53 -0.56
CA GLY A 59 -9.32 -8.89 -1.02
C GLY A 59 -9.41 -7.41 -0.66
N ILE A 60 -8.28 -6.76 -0.36
CA ILE A 60 -8.23 -5.31 -0.06
C ILE A 60 -8.32 -4.49 -1.34
N LEU A 61 -7.69 -4.97 -2.41
CA LEU A 61 -7.75 -4.37 -3.74
C LEU A 61 -8.40 -5.32 -4.72
N ASN A 62 -9.22 -4.81 -5.64
CA ASN A 62 -9.68 -5.59 -6.78
C ASN A 62 -8.50 -5.93 -7.69
N ASN A 63 -8.44 -7.16 -8.17
CA ASN A 63 -7.45 -7.57 -9.14
C ASN A 63 -7.70 -6.83 -10.48
N PRO A 64 -6.81 -5.95 -10.96
CA PRO A 64 -7.01 -5.24 -12.23
C PRO A 64 -6.95 -6.15 -13.47
N THR A 65 -6.53 -7.42 -13.33
CA THR A 65 -6.63 -8.41 -14.42
C THR A 65 -7.97 -9.17 -14.47
N ASP A 66 -8.82 -9.00 -13.46
CA ASP A 66 -10.18 -9.54 -13.47
C ASP A 66 -11.15 -8.46 -13.96
N LYS A 67 -11.71 -8.64 -15.16
CA LYS A 67 -12.55 -7.63 -15.86
C LYS A 67 -13.95 -7.45 -15.24
N THR A 68 -14.20 -8.01 -14.07
CA THR A 68 -15.53 -8.15 -13.44
C THR A 68 -15.79 -7.17 -12.30
N GLY A 69 -14.91 -6.21 -12.03
CA GLY A 69 -15.12 -5.24 -10.95
C GLY A 69 -14.56 -3.84 -11.24
N PHE A 70 -15.20 -3.13 -12.17
CA PHE A 70 -15.25 -1.65 -12.13
C PHE A 70 -16.25 -1.19 -11.08
#